data_AF-A0A354TSN2-F1
#
_entry.id   AF-A0A354TSN2-F1
#
_cell.length_a   1.000
_cell.length_b   1.000
_cell.length_c   1.000
_cell.angle_alpha   90.00
_cell.angle_beta   90.00
_cell.angle_gamma   90.00
#
_symmetry.space_group_name_H-M   'P 1'
#
loop_
_entity.id
_entity.type
_entity.pdbx_description
1 polymer ?
#
loop_
_entity_poly.entity_id
_entity_poly.type
_entity_poly.pdbx_seq_one_letter_code
_entity_poly.pdbx_strand_id
1 'polypeptide(L)'
;MKNLALIAASTVLLSQTALAVEGPPAELEGITNFRQYSATFASAGQPTADQLQAIADQGFERIVYIAFTNNTNALPDEDQIVKGLGMEYMQVPVDFSNPLLDDFYAFADSMQRNTGKKTLL
;
A
#
# COMPACT_ATOMS: atom_id res chain seq x y z
N MET A 1 -54.29 25.28 -31.13
CA MET A 1 -53.68 25.75 -29.87
C MET A 1 -53.19 24.51 -29.14
N LYS A 2 -51.87 24.27 -29.13
CA LYS A 2 -51.24 23.01 -28.70
C LYS A 2 -50.53 23.20 -27.36
N ASN A 3 -51.05 22.49 -26.38
CA ASN A 3 -50.53 21.93 -25.14
C ASN A 3 -49.17 22.39 -24.56
N LEU A 4 -49.26 22.74 -23.28
CA LEU A 4 -48.26 22.86 -22.23
C LEU A 4 -47.38 21.60 -22.10
N ALA A 5 -46.06 21.77 -21.91
CA ALA A 5 -45.22 20.76 -21.25
C ALA A 5 -44.05 21.44 -20.52
N LEU A 6 -44.08 21.28 -19.19
CA LEU A 6 -43.10 21.65 -18.19
C LEU A 6 -41.86 20.75 -18.36
N ILE A 7 -40.65 21.31 -18.43
CA ILE A 7 -39.41 20.53 -18.31
C ILE A 7 -38.82 20.79 -16.93
N ALA A 8 -38.92 19.79 -16.05
CA ALA A 8 -38.28 19.77 -14.75
C ALA A 8 -36.77 19.56 -14.95
N ALA A 9 -35.96 20.48 -14.44
CA ALA A 9 -34.52 20.31 -14.34
C ALA A 9 -34.21 19.43 -13.12
N SER A 10 -33.89 18.16 -13.36
CA SER A 10 -33.44 17.24 -12.32
C SER A 10 -32.00 17.58 -11.93
N THR A 11 -31.83 18.18 -10.76
CA THR A 11 -30.53 18.38 -10.10
C THR A 11 -29.90 17.03 -9.79
N VAL A 12 -28.80 16.69 -10.46
CA VAL A 12 -27.99 15.52 -10.10
C VAL A 12 -27.25 15.85 -8.80
N LEU A 13 -27.72 15.29 -7.69
CA LEU A 13 -26.98 15.24 -6.44
C LEU A 13 -25.83 14.25 -6.61
N LEU A 14 -24.60 14.74 -6.77
CA LEU A 14 -23.41 13.92 -6.57
C LEU A 14 -23.35 13.54 -5.09
N SER A 15 -23.70 12.29 -4.78
CA SER A 15 -23.50 11.71 -3.46
C SER A 15 -22.01 11.69 -3.15
N GLN A 16 -21.58 12.56 -2.23
CA GLN A 16 -20.27 12.45 -1.60
C GLN A 16 -20.35 11.30 -0.59
N THR A 17 -19.95 10.11 -1.00
CA THR A 17 -19.68 9.02 -0.05
C THR A 17 -18.40 9.35 0.69
N ALA A 18 -18.56 9.60 1.98
CA ALA A 18 -17.48 9.83 2.93
C ALA A 18 -16.46 8.68 2.89
N LEU A 19 -15.19 9.04 3.10
CA LEU A 19 -14.01 8.17 3.18
C LEU A 19 -14.15 7.15 4.32
N ALA A 20 -14.91 6.09 4.12
CA ALA A 20 -14.60 4.84 4.79
C ALA A 20 -13.37 4.29 4.06
N VAL A 21 -12.25 4.18 4.77
CA VAL A 21 -11.17 3.30 4.29
C VAL A 21 -11.83 1.92 4.23
N GLU A 22 -12.18 1.47 3.01
CA GLU A 22 -12.66 0.12 2.79
C GLU A 22 -11.66 -0.83 3.45
N GLY A 23 -12.18 -1.90 4.05
CA GLY A 23 -11.32 -2.98 4.57
C GLY A 23 -10.37 -3.45 3.47
N PRO A 24 -9.27 -4.12 3.85
CA PRO A 24 -8.35 -4.65 2.86
C PRO A 24 -9.11 -5.50 1.83
N PRO A 25 -8.71 -5.47 0.55
CA PRO A 25 -9.19 -6.44 -0.43
C PRO A 25 -9.06 -7.86 0.13
N ALA A 26 -10.02 -8.73 -0.20
CA ALA A 26 -10.04 -10.11 0.31
C ALA A 26 -8.74 -10.88 0.01
N GLU A 27 -8.05 -10.51 -1.07
CA GLU A 27 -6.76 -11.06 -1.49
C GLU A 27 -5.61 -10.71 -0.54
N LEU A 28 -5.74 -9.64 0.23
CA LEU A 28 -4.77 -9.19 1.23
C LEU A 28 -5.20 -9.58 2.65
N GLU A 29 -6.41 -10.15 2.82
CA GLU A 29 -6.85 -10.73 4.08
C GLU A 29 -5.96 -11.93 4.43
N GLY A 30 -5.36 -11.90 5.62
CA GLY A 30 -4.44 -12.94 6.09
C GLY A 30 -2.95 -12.58 5.97
N ILE A 31 -2.61 -11.47 5.32
CA ILE A 31 -1.28 -10.86 5.51
C ILE A 31 -1.20 -10.36 6.95
N THR A 32 -0.16 -10.80 7.68
CA THR A 32 0.02 -10.48 9.09
C THR A 32 -0.03 -8.97 9.29
N ASN A 33 -0.87 -8.48 10.19
CA ASN A 33 -0.97 -7.06 10.55
C ASN A 33 -1.13 -6.08 9.36
N PHE A 34 -1.74 -6.51 8.25
CA PHE A 34 -2.01 -5.60 7.14
C PHE A 34 -2.95 -4.46 7.55
N ARG A 35 -2.55 -3.22 7.28
CA ARG A 35 -3.31 -2.01 7.57
C ARG A 35 -3.16 -1.04 6.41
N GLN A 36 -4.28 -0.62 5.85
CA GLN A 36 -4.32 0.41 4.83
C GLN A 36 -4.62 1.78 5.45
N TYR A 37 -3.79 2.78 5.12
CA TYR A 37 -3.91 4.14 5.65
C TYR A 37 -4.42 5.13 4.61
N SER A 38 -4.18 4.85 3.33
CA SER A 38 -4.66 5.64 2.20
C SER A 38 -4.75 4.80 0.94
N ALA A 39 -5.15 5.41 -0.19
CA ALA A 39 -5.15 4.73 -1.49
C ALA A 39 -3.74 4.27 -1.93
N THR A 40 -2.68 4.94 -1.47
CA THR A 40 -1.30 4.71 -1.90
C THR A 40 -0.37 4.24 -0.78
N PHE A 41 -0.89 4.00 0.43
CA PHE A 41 -0.04 3.59 1.55
C PHE A 41 -0.71 2.59 2.48
N ALA A 42 0.01 1.50 2.75
CA ALA A 42 -0.34 0.47 3.72
C ALA A 42 0.93 -0.01 4.45
N SER A 43 0.75 -0.72 5.57
CA SER A 43 1.82 -1.47 6.24
C SER A 43 1.41 -2.91 6.48
N ALA A 44 2.38 -3.80 6.65
CA ALA A 44 2.16 -5.17 7.06
C ALA A 44 3.31 -5.73 7.91
N GLY A 45 3.10 -6.91 8.49
CA GLY A 45 4.20 -7.82 8.82
C GLY A 45 4.72 -8.50 7.55
N GLN A 46 5.68 -9.41 7.71
CA GLN A 46 6.31 -10.13 6.61
C GLN A 46 5.30 -10.92 5.76
N PRO A 47 5.10 -10.56 4.48
CA PRO A 47 4.31 -11.37 3.56
C PRO A 47 5.09 -12.61 3.12
N THR A 48 4.37 -13.69 2.77
CA THR A 48 4.94 -14.82 2.03
C THR A 48 5.17 -14.45 0.56
N ALA A 49 5.89 -15.28 -0.20
CA ALA A 49 6.09 -15.08 -1.64
C ALA A 49 4.76 -14.99 -2.41
N ASP A 50 3.80 -15.88 -2.11
CA ASP A 50 2.46 -15.85 -2.73
C ASP A 50 1.69 -14.58 -2.36
N GLN A 51 1.86 -14.09 -1.13
CA GLN A 51 1.26 -12.83 -0.70
C GLN A 51 1.90 -11.62 -1.38
N LEU A 52 3.21 -11.66 -1.69
CA LEU A 52 3.87 -10.62 -2.50
C LEU A 52 3.29 -10.56 -3.91
N GLN A 53 2.93 -11.70 -4.51
CA GLN A 53 2.19 -11.72 -5.78
C GLN A 53 0.83 -11.04 -5.63
N ALA A 54 0.05 -11.39 -4.59
CA ALA A 54 -1.23 -10.74 -4.33
C ALA A 54 -1.11 -9.22 -4.11
N ILE A 55 -0.04 -8.77 -3.43
CA ILE A 55 0.30 -7.36 -3.26
C ILE A 55 0.54 -6.69 -4.62
N ALA A 56 1.35 -7.31 -5.50
CA ALA A 56 1.60 -6.80 -6.85
C ALA A 56 0.30 -6.71 -7.69
N ASP A 57 -0.54 -7.73 -7.63
CA ASP A 57 -1.83 -7.78 -8.35
C ASP A 57 -2.80 -6.69 -7.90
N GLN A 58 -2.68 -6.25 -6.64
CA GLN A 58 -3.44 -5.11 -6.08
C GLN A 58 -2.82 -3.73 -6.42
N GLY A 59 -1.85 -3.71 -7.34
CA GLY A 59 -1.26 -2.49 -7.89
C GLY A 59 -0.27 -1.80 -6.96
N PHE A 60 0.28 -2.50 -5.97
CA PHE A 60 1.43 -1.97 -5.23
C PHE A 60 2.65 -1.90 -6.14
N GLU A 61 3.41 -0.82 -6.01
CA GLU A 61 4.53 -0.49 -6.89
C GLU A 61 5.87 -0.50 -6.13
N ARG A 62 5.82 -0.52 -4.80
CA ARG A 62 6.97 -0.42 -3.91
C ARG A 62 6.78 -1.20 -2.62
N ILE A 63 7.80 -1.94 -2.24
CA ILE A 63 7.99 -2.50 -0.90
C ILE A 63 9.13 -1.74 -0.21
N VAL A 64 8.91 -1.28 1.02
CA VAL A 64 9.94 -0.70 1.89
C VAL A 64 10.16 -1.61 3.09
N TYR A 65 11.15 -2.48 3.02
CA TYR A 65 11.40 -3.47 4.06
C TYR A 65 12.28 -2.89 5.18
N ILE A 66 11.74 -2.84 6.41
CA ILE A 66 12.44 -2.23 7.55
C ILE A 66 13.10 -3.22 8.52
N ALA A 67 13.01 -4.51 8.26
CA ALA A 67 13.65 -5.54 9.09
C ALA A 67 14.97 -6.02 8.46
N PHE A 68 15.81 -6.66 9.27
CA PHE A 68 16.99 -7.37 8.77
C PHE A 68 16.58 -8.68 8.09
N THR A 69 17.29 -9.08 7.02
CA THR A 69 17.02 -10.31 6.25
C THR A 69 17.36 -11.61 6.99
N ASN A 70 17.96 -11.51 8.18
CA ASN A 70 18.25 -12.65 9.06
C ASN A 70 17.18 -12.88 10.14
N ASN A 71 16.08 -12.13 10.11
CA ASN A 71 14.97 -12.37 11.04
C ASN A 71 14.26 -13.70 10.71
N THR A 72 13.54 -14.25 11.69
CA THR A 72 12.93 -15.59 11.61
C THR A 72 11.99 -15.79 10.42
N ASN A 73 11.31 -14.74 9.97
CA ASN A 73 10.29 -14.83 8.92
C ASN A 73 10.78 -14.31 7.56
N ALA A 74 11.97 -13.69 7.51
CA ALA A 74 12.49 -13.05 6.32
C ALA A 74 12.56 -14.03 5.13
N LEU A 75 12.16 -13.55 3.96
CA LEU A 75 12.43 -14.27 2.72
C LEU A 75 13.88 -14.01 2.30
N PRO A 76 14.69 -15.06 2.06
CA PRO A 76 16.12 -14.89 1.77
C PRO A 76 16.39 -14.16 0.44
N ASP A 77 15.42 -14.17 -0.47
CA ASP A 77 15.45 -13.62 -1.82
C ASP A 77 14.29 -12.64 -2.07
N GLU A 78 13.78 -11.97 -1.02
CA GLU A 78 12.67 -11.03 -1.12
C GLU A 78 12.90 -9.95 -2.18
N ASP A 79 14.12 -9.42 -2.25
CA ASP A 79 14.52 -8.42 -3.22
C ASP A 79 14.36 -8.91 -4.67
N GLN A 80 14.76 -10.15 -4.95
CA GLN A 80 14.62 -10.78 -6.25
C GLN A 80 13.16 -11.07 -6.59
N ILE A 81 12.37 -11.56 -5.62
CA ILE A 81 10.94 -11.82 -5.78
C ILE A 81 10.21 -10.51 -6.12
N VAL A 82 10.36 -9.48 -5.29
CA VAL A 82 9.71 -8.17 -5.47
C VAL A 82 10.09 -7.55 -6.82
N LYS A 83 11.37 -7.62 -7.22
CA LYS A 83 11.82 -7.13 -8.52
C LYS A 83 11.26 -7.96 -9.68
N GLY A 84 11.17 -9.28 -9.53
CA GLY A 84 10.56 -10.18 -10.52
C GLY A 84 9.07 -9.90 -10.74
N LEU A 85 8.38 -9.44 -9.70
CA LEU A 85 6.98 -8.98 -9.76
C LEU A 85 6.82 -7.57 -10.34
N GLY A 86 7.91 -6.92 -10.76
CA GLY A 86 7.88 -5.57 -11.35
C GLY A 86 7.78 -4.43 -10.33
N MET A 87 7.90 -4.72 -9.04
CA MET A 87 7.85 -3.72 -7.97
C MET A 87 9.24 -3.16 -7.63
N GLU A 88 9.27 -1.97 -7.06
CA GLU A 88 10.46 -1.42 -6.42
C GLU A 88 10.68 -2.08 -5.06
N TYR A 89 11.94 -2.41 -4.76
CA TYR A 89 12.35 -2.88 -3.44
C TYR A 89 13.34 -1.89 -2.86
N MET A 90 13.09 -1.43 -1.64
CA MET A 90 14.03 -0.66 -0.83
C MET A 90 14.10 -1.29 0.54
N GLN A 91 15.31 -1.41 1.09
CA GLN A 91 15.50 -1.89 2.46
C GLN A 91 16.10 -0.79 3.32
N VAL A 92 15.51 -0.56 4.49
CA VAL A 92 16.01 0.37 5.52
C VAL A 92 16.01 -0.41 6.84
N PRO A 93 17.02 -1.27 7.10
CA PRO A 93 17.01 -2.13 8.27
C PRO A 93 17.03 -1.33 9.57
N VAL A 94 16.07 -1.59 10.46
CA VAL A 94 15.94 -0.96 11.79
C VAL A 94 16.21 -2.02 12.85
N ASP A 95 17.06 -1.71 13.83
CA ASP A 95 17.10 -2.47 15.08
C ASP A 95 15.91 -2.08 15.94
N PHE A 96 14.90 -2.93 16.02
CA PHE A 96 13.69 -2.64 16.81
C PHE A 96 13.96 -2.51 18.32
N SER A 97 15.09 -3.02 18.83
CA SER A 97 15.48 -2.82 20.23
C SER A 97 16.22 -1.50 20.48
N ASN A 98 16.71 -0.86 19.41
CA ASN A 98 17.44 0.40 19.46
C ASN A 98 17.24 1.21 18.16
N PRO A 99 16.02 1.69 17.86
CA PRO A 99 15.76 2.42 16.63
C PRO A 99 16.49 3.78 16.66
N LEU A 100 17.16 4.12 15.56
CA LEU A 100 17.89 5.38 15.45
C LEU A 100 17.13 6.42 14.64
N LEU A 101 17.40 7.69 14.92
CA LEU A 101 16.82 8.79 14.16
C LEU A 101 17.28 8.77 12.69
N ASP A 102 18.51 8.32 12.44
CA ASP A 102 19.05 8.16 11.08
C ASP A 102 18.27 7.12 10.27
N ASP A 103 17.76 6.05 10.91
CA ASP A 103 16.92 5.05 10.25
C ASP A 103 15.59 5.67 9.79
N PHE A 104 15.00 6.52 10.64
CA PHE A 104 13.80 7.26 10.29
C PHE A 104 14.06 8.20 9.11
N TYR A 105 15.18 8.92 9.08
CA TYR A 105 15.49 9.82 7.97
C TYR A 105 15.73 9.04 6.67
N ALA A 106 16.41 7.89 6.72
CA ALA A 106 16.57 7.02 5.56
C ALA A 106 15.21 6.52 5.02
N PHE A 107 14.30 6.12 5.90
CA PHE A 107 12.94 5.76 5.54
C PHE A 107 12.18 6.94 4.92
N ALA A 108 12.19 8.10 5.58
CA ALA A 108 11.48 9.30 5.14
C ALA A 108 11.95 9.75 3.75
N ASP A 109 13.26 9.77 3.51
CA ASP A 109 13.85 10.10 2.21
C ASP A 109 13.42 9.09 1.13
N SER A 110 13.30 7.81 1.48
CA SER A 110 12.80 6.78 0.57
C SER A 110 11.35 7.05 0.13
N MET A 111 10.49 7.51 1.05
CA MET A 111 9.09 7.83 0.79
C MET A 111 8.91 9.13 0.01
N GLN A 112 9.83 10.10 0.15
CA GLN A 112 9.80 11.35 -0.63
C GLN A 112 10.13 11.13 -2.12
N ARG A 113 10.85 10.05 -2.46
CA ARG A 113 11.07 9.67 -3.86
C ARG A 113 9.77 9.12 -4.44
N ASN A 114 9.20 9.78 -5.45
CA ASN A 114 7.98 9.35 -6.16
C ASN A 114 6.79 9.09 -5.23
N THR A 115 6.32 10.15 -4.56
CA THR A 115 5.24 10.12 -3.54
C THR A 115 3.89 9.56 -4.02
N GLY A 116 3.69 9.47 -5.34
CA GLY A 116 2.47 8.86 -5.93
C GLY A 116 2.47 7.33 -5.95
N LYS A 117 3.61 6.67 -5.70
CA LYS A 117 3.70 5.21 -5.76
C LYS A 117 2.91 4.55 -4.64
N LYS A 118 2.07 3.57 -5.00
CA LYS A 118 1.40 2.74 -4.00
C LYS A 118 2.42 1.87 -3.28
N THR A 119 2.60 2.12 -1.98
CA THR A 119 3.70 1.58 -1.17
C THR A 119 3.18 0.70 -0.04
N LEU A 120 3.80 -0.46 0.12
CA LEU A 120 3.70 -1.29 1.32
C LEU A 120 4.96 -1.09 2.16
N LEU A 121 4.77 -0.76 3.43
CA LEU A 121 5.79 -0.78 4.48
C LEU A 121 5.78 -2.13 5.22
#